data_AF-G0PIM4-F1
#
_entry.id   AF-G0PIM4-F1
#
_cell.length_a   1.000
_cell.length_b   1.000
_cell.length_c   1.000
_cell.angle_alpha   90.00
_cell.angle_beta   90.00
_cell.angle_gamma   90.00
#
_symmetry.space_group_name_H-M   'P 1'
#
loop_
_entity.id
_entity.type
_entity.pdbx_description
1 polymer ?
#
loop_
_entity_poly.entity_id
_entity_poly.type
_entity_poly.pdbx_seq_one_letter_code
_entity_poly.pdbx_strand_id
1 'polypeptide(L)'
;MEEEVRAIAFRGLASSSLALYRFSENPNLKICYGDKAYKVLATLGILVVTIESARALYKKWQRYRARRRAENKSDEEHLRHRENLKKRIEETLQESVHECPICLGDANFPVMTNCAHIFCCPCIIRYWKQSKPIFDPCQCAYCRCMFNKLIPIRWPIPGESDEIDEQLQNNSVDLEDYNKRFSTEKPLLESIRFQVKRFIRANWIDLVRILVVPVCSVIYVRLTGNEPKNPYDVLLFFDQHILTFLLLRADLIRWHQNHLAELRGEE
;
A
#
# COMPACT_ATOMS: atom_id res chain seq x y z
N MET A 1 -17.11 -17.95 15.66
CA MET A 1 -17.99 -17.71 16.82
C MET A 1 -18.49 -16.27 16.91
N GLU A 2 -17.63 -15.26 17.07
CA GLU A 2 -18.07 -13.86 17.26
C GLU A 2 -18.77 -13.24 16.03
N GLU A 3 -18.34 -13.58 14.81
CA GLU A 3 -18.99 -13.08 13.58
C GLU A 3 -20.34 -13.76 13.28
N GLU A 4 -20.47 -15.06 13.58
CA GLU A 4 -21.74 -15.78 13.41
C GLU A 4 -22.79 -15.31 14.42
N VAL A 5 -22.39 -15.10 15.68
CA VAL A 5 -23.27 -14.51 16.71
C VAL A 5 -23.72 -13.10 16.31
N ARG A 6 -22.84 -12.30 15.70
CA ARG A 6 -23.19 -10.97 15.16
C ARG A 6 -24.11 -11.04 13.95
N ALA A 7 -23.91 -11.98 13.04
CA ALA A 7 -24.78 -12.18 11.88
C ALA A 7 -26.19 -12.64 12.31
N ILE A 8 -26.28 -13.51 13.32
CA ILE A 8 -27.54 -13.94 13.94
C ILE A 8 -28.22 -12.76 14.63
N ALA A 9 -27.49 -11.94 15.38
CA ALA A 9 -28.02 -10.73 16.01
C ALA A 9 -28.50 -9.69 14.99
N PHE A 10 -27.77 -9.49 13.88
CA PHE A 10 -28.16 -8.57 12.81
C PHE A 10 -29.41 -9.06 12.06
N ARG A 11 -29.54 -10.37 11.80
CA ARG A 11 -30.76 -10.97 11.25
C ARG A 11 -31.93 -10.88 12.23
N GLY A 12 -31.68 -11.05 13.52
CA GLY A 12 -32.67 -10.83 14.58
C GLY A 12 -33.17 -9.38 14.62
N LEU A 13 -32.26 -8.41 14.54
CA LEU A 13 -32.60 -6.98 14.54
C LEU A 13 -33.26 -6.53 13.23
N ALA A 14 -32.83 -7.04 12.08
CA ALA A 14 -33.45 -6.76 10.79
C ALA A 14 -34.84 -7.38 10.68
N SER A 15 -35.02 -8.63 11.15
CA SER A 15 -36.34 -9.29 11.18
C SER A 15 -37.29 -8.62 12.18
N SER A 16 -36.79 -8.17 13.34
CA SER A 16 -37.57 -7.41 14.32
C SER A 16 -37.96 -6.03 13.80
N SER A 17 -37.05 -5.34 13.10
CA SER A 17 -37.33 -4.06 12.44
C SER A 17 -38.32 -4.21 11.29
N LEU A 18 -38.23 -5.30 10.50
CA LEU A 18 -39.16 -5.60 9.41
C LEU A 18 -40.53 -6.04 9.93
N ALA A 19 -40.57 -6.77 11.05
CA ALA A 19 -41.79 -7.11 11.76
C ALA A 19 -42.46 -5.86 12.31
N LEU A 20 -41.70 -4.93 12.92
CA LEU A 20 -42.22 -3.63 13.37
C LEU A 20 -42.69 -2.76 12.20
N TYR A 21 -42.04 -2.82 11.05
CA TYR A 21 -42.47 -2.14 9.83
C TYR A 21 -43.78 -2.71 9.28
N ARG A 22 -43.89 -4.03 9.10
CA ARG A 22 -45.15 -4.69 8.68
C ARG A 22 -46.28 -4.53 9.71
N PHE A 23 -45.94 -4.45 10.99
CA PHE A 23 -46.87 -4.20 12.09
C PHE A 23 -47.34 -2.73 12.11
N SER A 24 -46.52 -1.79 11.61
CA SER A 24 -46.89 -0.37 11.47
C SER A 24 -47.92 -0.10 10.35
N GLU A 25 -48.04 -1.00 9.37
CA GLU A 25 -49.08 -0.93 8.33
C GLU A 25 -50.43 -1.50 8.80
N ASN A 26 -50.52 -2.06 10.01
CA ASN A 26 -51.74 -2.67 10.50
C ASN A 26 -52.67 -1.62 11.16
N PRO A 27 -53.79 -1.24 10.53
CA PRO A 27 -54.59 -0.07 10.92
C PRO A 27 -55.30 -0.22 12.27
N ASN A 28 -55.53 -1.45 12.72
CA ASN A 28 -56.26 -1.74 13.96
C ASN A 28 -55.45 -1.46 15.24
N LEU A 29 -54.12 -1.34 15.15
CA LEU A 29 -53.26 -1.09 16.32
C LEU A 29 -52.99 0.41 16.56
N LYS A 30 -53.26 1.26 15.57
CA LYS A 30 -53.18 2.73 15.68
C LYS A 30 -54.04 3.30 16.82
N ILE A 31 -55.02 2.51 17.27
CA ILE A 31 -56.00 2.85 18.31
C ILE A 31 -55.45 2.59 19.73
N CYS A 32 -54.58 1.60 19.94
CA CYS A 32 -54.09 1.23 21.28
C CYS A 32 -52.77 1.90 21.68
N TYR A 33 -51.92 2.26 20.72
CA TYR A 33 -50.67 2.96 20.97
C TYR A 33 -50.62 4.19 20.06
N GLY A 34 -50.78 5.37 20.66
CA GLY A 34 -50.95 6.62 19.92
C GLY A 34 -49.86 6.87 18.87
N ASP A 35 -50.21 7.56 17.80
CA ASP A 35 -49.41 7.77 16.57
C ASP A 35 -47.97 8.32 16.81
N LYS A 36 -47.71 8.84 18.01
CA LYS A 36 -46.41 9.34 18.45
C LYS A 36 -45.47 8.24 18.94
N ALA A 37 -45.99 7.17 19.55
CA ALA A 37 -45.18 6.15 20.21
C ALA A 37 -44.47 5.21 19.22
N TYR A 38 -45.11 4.85 18.11
CA TYR A 38 -44.44 4.07 17.06
C TYR A 38 -43.35 4.88 16.35
N LYS A 39 -43.55 6.20 16.18
CA LYS A 39 -42.54 7.11 15.62
C LYS A 39 -41.29 7.14 16.51
N VAL A 40 -41.48 7.16 17.82
CA VAL A 40 -40.38 7.11 18.81
C VAL A 40 -39.63 5.77 18.76
N LEU A 41 -40.32 4.64 18.67
CA LEU A 41 -39.65 3.34 18.58
C LEU A 41 -38.88 3.16 17.27
N ALA A 42 -39.44 3.64 16.15
CA ALA A 42 -38.76 3.61 14.85
C ALA A 42 -37.50 4.50 14.83
N THR A 43 -37.55 5.70 15.43
CA THR A 43 -36.39 6.59 15.51
C THR A 43 -35.30 6.03 16.41
N LEU A 44 -35.64 5.41 17.54
CA LEU A 44 -34.68 4.72 18.41
C LEU A 44 -33.99 3.56 17.68
N GLY A 45 -34.73 2.77 16.89
CA GLY A 45 -34.16 1.71 16.06
C GLY A 45 -33.15 2.22 15.03
N ILE A 46 -33.48 3.30 14.32
CA ILE A 46 -32.59 3.94 13.34
C ILE A 46 -31.33 4.51 14.03
N LEU A 47 -31.49 5.12 15.21
CA LEU A 47 -30.36 5.67 15.96
C LEU A 47 -29.37 4.58 16.38
N VAL A 48 -29.85 3.43 16.85
CA VAL A 48 -28.99 2.30 17.23
C VAL A 48 -28.25 1.75 16.01
N VAL A 49 -28.94 1.56 14.88
CA VAL A 49 -28.32 1.06 13.63
C VAL A 49 -27.26 2.03 13.09
N THR A 50 -27.53 3.34 13.13
CA THR A 50 -26.58 4.35 12.66
C THR A 50 -25.36 4.48 13.57
N ILE A 51 -25.52 4.38 14.89
CA ILE A 51 -24.40 4.38 15.84
C ILE A 51 -23.51 3.13 15.64
N GLU A 52 -24.10 1.94 15.51
CA GLU A 52 -23.33 0.71 15.36
C GLU A 52 -22.63 0.62 14.01
N SER A 53 -23.27 1.08 12.93
CA SER A 53 -22.63 1.21 11.62
C SER A 53 -21.50 2.24 11.62
N ALA A 54 -21.68 3.40 12.27
CA ALA A 54 -20.62 4.39 12.44
C ALA A 54 -19.43 3.82 13.23
N ARG A 55 -19.68 3.09 14.33
CA ARG A 55 -18.63 2.39 15.09
C ARG A 55 -17.90 1.33 14.25
N ALA A 56 -18.65 0.56 13.44
CA ALA A 56 -18.08 -0.43 12.55
C ALA A 56 -17.19 0.20 11.48
N LEU A 57 -17.65 1.30 10.86
CA LEU A 57 -16.89 2.07 9.88
C LEU A 57 -15.64 2.70 10.51
N TYR A 58 -15.76 3.26 11.72
CA TYR A 58 -14.62 3.82 12.45
C TYR A 58 -13.57 2.76 12.77
N LYS A 59 -13.97 1.58 13.28
CA LYS A 59 -13.05 0.45 13.50
C LYS A 59 -12.40 -0.02 12.20
N LYS A 60 -13.16 -0.09 11.09
CA LYS A 60 -12.64 -0.45 9.77
C LYS A 60 -11.62 0.58 9.28
N TRP A 61 -11.90 1.87 9.45
CA TRP A 61 -10.98 2.96 9.12
C TRP A 61 -9.71 2.92 9.96
N GLN A 62 -9.83 2.67 11.27
CA GLN A 62 -8.68 2.54 12.17
C GLN A 62 -7.77 1.37 11.76
N ARG A 63 -8.34 0.21 11.43
CA ARG A 63 -7.59 -0.95 10.90
C ARG A 63 -6.91 -0.63 9.56
N TYR A 64 -7.62 0.05 8.65
CA TYR A 64 -7.06 0.49 7.38
C TYR A 64 -5.86 1.44 7.58
N ARG A 65 -5.98 2.42 8.48
CA ARG A 65 -4.91 3.36 8.81
C ARG A 65 -3.72 2.66 9.46
N ALA A 66 -3.96 1.71 10.36
CA ALA A 66 -2.90 0.91 10.98
C ALA A 66 -2.13 0.07 9.94
N ARG A 67 -2.85 -0.64 9.04
CA ARG A 67 -2.23 -1.37 7.93
C ARG A 67 -1.39 -0.46 7.04
N ARG A 68 -1.91 0.71 6.66
CA ARG A 68 -1.13 1.67 5.86
C ARG A 68 0.13 2.17 6.53
N ARG A 69 0.12 2.40 7.85
CA ARG A 69 1.36 2.76 8.56
C ARG A 69 2.37 1.61 8.56
N ALA A 70 1.91 0.38 8.75
CA ALA A 70 2.77 -0.80 8.70
C ALA A 70 3.37 -1.01 7.30
N GLU A 71 2.56 -0.88 6.25
CA GLU A 71 3.01 -0.92 4.85
C GLU A 71 4.05 0.17 4.57
N ASN A 72 3.77 1.42 4.93
CA ASN A 72 4.74 2.52 4.74
C ASN A 72 6.05 2.27 5.50
N LYS A 73 5.98 1.77 6.74
CA LYS A 73 7.18 1.42 7.53
C LYS A 73 8.00 0.32 6.85
N SER A 74 7.32 -0.70 6.32
CA SER A 74 7.96 -1.77 5.53
C SER A 74 8.61 -1.21 4.28
N ASP A 75 7.93 -0.36 3.53
CA ASP A 75 8.45 0.29 2.32
C ASP A 75 9.69 1.15 2.63
N GLU A 76 9.67 1.93 3.72
CA GLU A 76 10.84 2.70 4.17
C GLU A 76 12.02 1.81 4.59
N GLU A 77 11.76 0.71 5.29
CA GLU A 77 12.80 -0.24 5.68
C GLU A 77 13.44 -0.91 4.46
N HIS A 78 12.63 -1.32 3.48
CA HIS A 78 13.12 -1.81 2.19
C HIS A 78 13.95 -0.77 1.44
N LEU A 79 13.53 0.50 1.45
CA LEU A 79 14.28 1.59 0.83
C LEU A 79 15.63 1.80 1.54
N ARG A 80 15.66 1.86 2.87
CA ARG A 80 16.89 1.96 3.67
C ARG A 80 17.83 0.78 3.40
N HIS A 81 17.31 -0.45 3.37
CA HIS A 81 18.10 -1.62 3.05
C HIS A 81 18.72 -1.54 1.64
N ARG A 82 17.94 -1.08 0.66
CA ARG A 82 18.41 -0.88 -0.71
C ARG A 82 19.46 0.22 -0.82
N GLU A 83 19.29 1.32 -0.10
CA GLU A 83 20.27 2.42 -0.04
C GLU A 83 21.58 1.98 0.62
N ASN A 84 21.50 1.24 1.72
CA ASN A 84 22.68 0.67 2.38
C ASN A 84 23.42 -0.33 1.48
N LEU A 85 22.69 -1.18 0.77
CA LEU A 85 23.27 -2.10 -0.21
C LEU A 85 23.95 -1.33 -1.33
N LYS A 86 23.30 -0.28 -1.86
CA LYS A 86 23.89 0.57 -2.90
C LYS A 86 25.17 1.24 -2.41
N LYS A 87 25.18 1.76 -1.18
CA LYS A 87 26.36 2.38 -0.58
C LYS A 87 27.52 1.40 -0.46
N ARG A 88 27.26 0.19 0.04
CA ARG A 88 28.28 -0.87 0.12
C ARG A 88 28.83 -1.24 -1.24
N ILE A 89 27.96 -1.39 -2.24
CA ILE A 89 28.39 -1.66 -3.63
C ILE A 89 29.27 -0.52 -4.13
N GLU A 90 28.89 0.74 -3.92
CA GLU A 90 29.69 1.89 -4.35
C GLU A 90 31.06 1.92 -3.68
N GLU A 91 31.12 1.68 -2.37
CA GLU A 91 32.37 1.57 -1.61
C GLU A 91 33.25 0.44 -2.16
N THR A 92 32.68 -0.75 -2.36
CA THR A 92 33.39 -1.87 -2.98
C THR A 92 33.84 -1.54 -4.39
N LEU A 93 33.03 -0.85 -5.19
CA LEU A 93 33.41 -0.43 -6.54
C LEU A 93 34.50 0.64 -6.55
N GLN A 94 34.77 1.34 -5.45
CA GLN A 94 35.77 2.39 -5.36
C GLN A 94 37.19 1.82 -5.19
N GLU A 95 37.32 0.69 -4.50
CA GLU A 95 38.58 -0.05 -4.36
C GLU A 95 39.15 -0.47 -5.73
N SER A 96 40.45 -0.30 -5.92
CA SER A 96 41.12 -0.60 -7.20
C SER A 96 41.54 -2.06 -7.34
N VAL A 97 41.67 -2.77 -6.22
CA VAL A 97 42.09 -4.18 -6.17
C VAL A 97 41.15 -4.89 -5.20
N HIS A 98 40.66 -6.06 -5.60
CA HIS A 98 39.85 -6.93 -4.74
C HIS A 98 40.54 -8.27 -4.56
N GLU A 99 40.48 -8.84 -3.36
CA GLU A 99 41.00 -10.18 -3.10
C GLU A 99 39.92 -11.23 -3.42
N CYS A 100 40.27 -12.26 -4.18
CA CYS A 100 39.35 -13.35 -4.48
C CYS A 100 39.39 -14.42 -3.38
N PRO A 101 38.26 -14.72 -2.70
CA PRO A 101 38.22 -15.72 -1.63
C PRO A 101 38.49 -17.17 -2.06
N ILE A 102 38.57 -17.45 -3.37
CA ILE A 102 38.80 -18.80 -3.90
C ILE A 102 40.30 -19.03 -4.14
N CYS A 103 40.99 -18.09 -4.80
CA CYS A 103 42.41 -18.22 -5.09
C CYS A 103 43.32 -17.47 -4.11
N LEU A 104 42.75 -16.68 -3.18
CA LEU A 104 43.47 -15.90 -2.17
C LEU A 104 44.51 -14.94 -2.77
N GLY A 105 44.18 -14.36 -3.93
CA GLY A 105 45.00 -13.37 -4.62
C GLY A 105 44.15 -12.32 -5.29
N ASP A 106 44.80 -11.39 -6.01
CA ASP A 106 44.12 -10.31 -6.71
C ASP A 106 43.11 -10.84 -7.74
N ALA A 107 41.92 -10.26 -7.73
CA ALA A 107 40.80 -10.71 -8.53
C ALA A 107 41.02 -10.37 -10.01
N ASN A 108 41.45 -11.35 -10.80
CA ASN A 108 41.55 -11.22 -12.25
C ASN A 108 40.16 -11.32 -12.90
N PHE A 109 39.82 -10.36 -13.78
CA PHE A 109 38.48 -10.16 -14.33
C PHE A 109 37.41 -10.22 -13.22
N PRO A 110 37.37 -9.24 -12.30
CA PRO A 110 36.57 -9.35 -11.10
C PRO A 110 35.07 -9.36 -11.43
N VAL A 111 34.32 -10.23 -10.75
CA VAL A 111 32.87 -10.35 -10.88
C VAL A 111 32.22 -10.29 -9.51
N MET A 112 31.14 -9.52 -9.43
CA MET A 112 30.35 -9.34 -8.22
C MET A 112 29.08 -10.18 -8.27
N THR A 113 28.82 -10.89 -7.17
CA THR A 113 27.58 -11.67 -6.96
C THR A 113 26.45 -10.79 -6.42
N ASN A 114 25.20 -11.27 -6.45
CA ASN A 114 24.04 -10.61 -5.82
C ASN A 114 24.20 -10.39 -4.30
N CYS A 115 25.07 -11.15 -3.63
CA CYS A 115 25.42 -10.99 -2.21
C CYS A 115 26.61 -10.04 -1.99
N ALA A 116 27.05 -9.32 -3.02
CA ALA A 116 28.12 -8.32 -3.02
C ALA A 116 29.53 -8.84 -2.67
N HIS A 117 29.78 -10.15 -2.78
CA HIS A 117 31.16 -10.69 -2.74
C HIS A 117 31.75 -10.75 -4.16
N ILE A 118 33.04 -10.43 -4.25
CA ILE A 118 33.82 -10.37 -5.49
C ILE A 118 34.71 -11.60 -5.62
N PHE A 119 34.83 -12.11 -6.85
CA PHE A 119 35.67 -13.25 -7.20
C PHE A 119 36.34 -13.00 -8.56
N CYS A 120 37.37 -13.77 -8.91
CA CYS A 120 37.79 -13.88 -10.30
C CYS A 120 36.68 -14.56 -11.11
N CYS A 121 36.39 -14.06 -12.31
CA CYS A 121 35.48 -14.72 -13.25
C CYS A 121 35.79 -16.23 -13.43
N PRO A 122 37.03 -16.64 -13.77
CA PRO A 122 37.32 -18.06 -13.97
C PRO A 122 37.18 -18.89 -12.68
N CYS A 123 37.45 -18.30 -11.51
CA CYS A 123 37.34 -19.01 -10.22
C CYS A 123 35.89 -19.33 -9.89
N ILE A 124 34.99 -18.35 -9.97
CA ILE A 124 33.59 -18.57 -9.61
C ILE A 124 32.88 -19.46 -10.64
N ILE A 125 33.23 -19.34 -11.93
CA ILE A 125 32.67 -20.20 -12.97
C ILE A 125 33.14 -21.64 -12.80
N ARG A 126 34.43 -21.87 -12.52
CA ARG A 126 34.93 -23.22 -12.22
C ARG A 126 34.25 -23.81 -10.99
N TYR A 127 34.10 -23.02 -9.94
CA TYR A 127 33.40 -23.41 -8.72
C TYR A 127 31.94 -23.82 -9.02
N TRP A 128 31.23 -23.06 -9.85
CA TRP A 128 29.90 -23.43 -10.34
C TRP A 128 29.90 -24.73 -11.16
N LYS A 129 30.79 -24.86 -12.15
CA LYS A 129 30.90 -26.06 -13.01
C LYS A 129 31.18 -27.34 -12.20
N GLN A 130 31.77 -27.22 -11.01
CA GLN A 130 32.04 -28.34 -10.09
C GLN A 130 30.90 -28.63 -9.10
N SER A 131 29.88 -27.77 -9.02
CA SER A 131 28.77 -27.95 -8.08
C SER A 131 27.76 -29.03 -8.54
N LYS A 132 27.21 -29.79 -7.58
CA LYS A 132 26.51 -31.08 -7.81
C LYS A 132 25.23 -31.02 -8.65
N PRO A 133 24.48 -29.91 -8.71
CA PRO A 133 23.48 -29.69 -9.74
C PRO A 133 23.87 -28.50 -10.62
N ILE A 134 24.33 -28.77 -11.86
CA ILE A 134 24.55 -27.73 -12.90
C ILE A 134 23.25 -26.95 -13.21
N PHE A 135 22.10 -27.52 -12.87
CA PHE A 135 20.77 -26.94 -13.09
C PHE A 135 20.31 -25.97 -12.00
N ASP A 136 21.01 -25.89 -10.86
CA ASP A 136 20.67 -24.98 -9.78
C ASP A 136 21.69 -23.83 -9.69
N PRO A 137 21.27 -22.62 -9.25
CA PRO A 137 22.21 -21.54 -8.99
C PRO A 137 23.20 -21.95 -7.90
N CYS A 138 24.44 -21.49 -7.98
CA CYS A 138 25.47 -21.89 -7.01
C CYS A 138 25.37 -21.07 -5.70
N GLN A 139 25.91 -21.63 -4.61
CA GLN A 139 26.05 -20.92 -3.33
C GLN A 139 27.37 -20.17 -3.29
N CYS A 140 27.35 -18.91 -2.86
CA CYS A 140 28.56 -18.09 -2.70
C CYS A 140 29.60 -18.81 -1.82
N ALA A 141 30.84 -18.94 -2.31
CA ALA A 141 31.93 -19.59 -1.58
C ALA A 141 32.31 -18.87 -0.27
N TYR A 142 31.96 -17.59 -0.14
CA TYR A 142 32.24 -16.78 1.05
C TYR A 142 31.11 -16.87 2.09
N CYS A 143 29.87 -16.52 1.72
CA CYS A 143 28.74 -16.40 2.66
C CYS A 143 27.66 -17.48 2.52
N ARG A 144 27.78 -18.41 1.57
CA ARG A 144 26.83 -19.50 1.27
C ARG A 144 25.43 -19.05 0.81
N CYS A 145 25.21 -17.75 0.58
CA CYS A 145 23.99 -17.25 -0.05
C CYS A 145 23.90 -17.71 -1.52
N MET A 146 22.70 -18.04 -2.01
CA MET A 146 22.47 -18.36 -3.41
C MET A 146 22.67 -17.13 -4.30
N PHE A 147 23.45 -17.25 -5.37
CA PHE A 147 23.62 -16.18 -6.35
C PHE A 147 23.15 -16.60 -7.74
N ASN A 148 22.43 -15.71 -8.41
CA ASN A 148 21.79 -15.98 -9.69
C ASN A 148 22.24 -15.02 -10.81
N LYS A 149 23.09 -14.05 -10.48
CA LYS A 149 23.66 -13.09 -11.42
C LYS A 149 25.09 -12.76 -11.04
N LEU A 150 25.95 -12.67 -12.05
CA LEU A 150 27.34 -12.23 -11.98
C LEU A 150 27.46 -10.92 -12.76
N ILE A 151 28.07 -9.92 -12.15
CA ILE A 151 28.23 -8.59 -12.75
C ILE A 151 29.73 -8.31 -12.90
N PRO A 152 30.25 -8.05 -14.10
CA PRO A 152 31.66 -7.71 -14.30
C PRO A 152 31.98 -6.35 -13.67
N ILE A 153 33.13 -6.26 -13.00
CA ILE A 153 33.62 -5.05 -12.33
C ILE A 153 34.91 -4.61 -13.00
N ARG A 154 34.95 -3.40 -13.59
CA ARG A 154 36.17 -2.78 -14.13
C ARG A 154 37.01 -3.72 -15.02
N TRP A 155 36.36 -4.51 -15.88
CA TRP A 155 37.07 -5.36 -16.83
C TRP A 155 37.89 -4.53 -17.82
N PRO A 156 39.02 -5.06 -18.33
CA PRO A 156 39.86 -4.38 -19.31
C PRO A 156 39.09 -4.09 -20.61
N ILE A 157 39.54 -3.07 -21.33
CA ILE A 157 38.97 -2.65 -22.61
C ILE A 157 39.66 -3.48 -23.72
N PRO A 158 38.93 -3.96 -24.73
CA PRO A 158 39.55 -4.68 -25.85
C PRO A 158 40.67 -3.87 -26.52
N GLY A 159 41.76 -4.53 -26.91
CA GLY A 159 42.90 -3.93 -27.60
C GLY A 159 44.10 -3.57 -26.71
N GLU A 160 44.13 -4.04 -25.47
CA GLU A 160 45.29 -3.87 -24.57
C GLU A 160 46.43 -4.84 -24.92
N SER A 161 46.10 -6.11 -25.21
CA SER A 161 46.99 -7.10 -25.80
C SER A 161 46.19 -8.30 -26.33
N ASP A 162 46.76 -9.06 -27.27
CA ASP A 162 46.09 -10.26 -27.82
C ASP A 162 45.75 -11.29 -26.72
N GLU A 163 46.62 -11.44 -25.72
CA GLU A 163 46.41 -12.35 -24.58
C GLU A 163 45.28 -11.89 -23.66
N ILE A 164 45.19 -10.58 -23.37
CA ILE A 164 44.12 -10.02 -22.53
C ILE A 164 42.78 -10.11 -23.26
N ASP A 165 42.76 -9.86 -24.56
CA ASP A 165 41.55 -9.92 -25.38
C ASP A 165 40.99 -11.35 -25.46
N GLU A 166 41.83 -12.36 -25.59
CA GLU A 166 41.42 -13.77 -25.55
C GLU A 166 40.82 -14.12 -24.17
N GLN A 167 41.45 -13.69 -23.08
CA GLN A 167 40.93 -13.91 -21.73
C GLN A 167 39.60 -13.17 -21.51
N LEU A 168 39.47 -11.94 -22.01
CA LEU A 168 38.24 -11.15 -21.94
C LEU A 168 37.10 -11.85 -22.68
N GLN A 169 37.36 -12.36 -23.89
CA GLN A 169 36.37 -13.08 -24.68
C GLN A 169 35.95 -14.40 -24.02
N ASN A 170 36.90 -15.17 -23.49
CA ASN A 170 36.58 -16.43 -22.80
C ASN A 170 35.74 -16.19 -21.53
N ASN A 171 36.13 -15.19 -20.73
CA ASN A 171 35.41 -14.83 -19.51
C ASN A 171 34.01 -14.27 -19.79
N SER A 172 33.84 -13.48 -20.85
CA SER A 172 32.53 -12.91 -21.20
C SER A 172 31.54 -14.00 -21.60
N VAL A 173 31.97 -14.98 -22.42
CA VAL A 173 31.14 -16.12 -22.83
C VAL A 173 30.70 -16.95 -21.63
N ASP A 174 31.62 -17.30 -20.73
CA ASP A 174 31.31 -18.09 -19.53
C ASP A 174 30.37 -17.33 -18.56
N LEU A 175 30.57 -16.03 -18.40
CA LEU A 175 29.71 -15.17 -17.57
C LEU A 175 28.29 -15.04 -18.15
N GLU A 176 28.18 -14.87 -19.47
CA GLU A 176 26.89 -14.80 -20.16
C GLU A 176 26.13 -16.12 -20.09
N ASP A 177 26.81 -17.26 -20.25
CA ASP A 177 26.18 -18.58 -20.11
C ASP A 177 25.60 -18.78 -18.71
N TYR A 178 26.32 -18.38 -17.65
CA TYR A 178 25.79 -18.43 -16.28
C TYR A 178 24.57 -17.52 -16.11
N ASN A 179 24.68 -16.26 -16.51
CA ASN A 179 23.62 -15.28 -16.34
C ASN A 179 22.37 -15.65 -17.13
N LYS A 180 22.51 -16.16 -18.36
CA LYS A 180 21.38 -16.62 -19.17
C LYS A 180 20.59 -17.74 -18.51
N ARG A 181 21.26 -18.63 -17.76
CA ARG A 181 20.63 -19.76 -17.07
C ARG A 181 19.87 -19.33 -15.82
N PHE A 182 20.42 -18.38 -15.04
CA PHE A 182 19.94 -18.12 -13.68
C PHE A 182 19.45 -16.70 -13.41
N SER A 183 19.83 -15.73 -14.23
CA SER A 183 19.38 -14.34 -14.09
C SER A 183 17.95 -14.20 -14.62
N THR A 184 17.00 -14.86 -13.97
CA THR A 184 15.58 -14.58 -14.16
C THR A 184 15.33 -13.15 -13.65
N GLU A 185 15.54 -12.16 -14.51
CA GLU A 185 15.07 -10.81 -14.26
C GLU A 185 13.56 -10.87 -14.15
N LYS A 186 13.02 -10.47 -12.98
CA LYS A 186 11.59 -10.26 -12.82
C LYS A 186 11.14 -9.25 -13.89
N PRO A 187 10.04 -9.50 -14.60
CA PRO A 187 9.68 -8.72 -15.77
C PRO A 187 9.55 -7.24 -15.42
N LEU A 188 10.03 -6.38 -16.32
CA LEU A 188 10.04 -4.92 -16.26
C LEU A 188 8.69 -4.31 -15.82
N LEU A 189 7.59 -5.02 -16.09
CA LEU A 189 6.23 -4.77 -15.62
C LEU A 189 6.07 -4.69 -14.10
N GLU A 190 6.80 -5.46 -13.29
CA GLU A 190 6.71 -5.38 -11.82
C GLU A 190 7.35 -4.09 -11.28
N SER A 191 8.48 -3.67 -11.86
CA SER A 191 9.14 -2.40 -11.52
C SER A 191 8.28 -1.20 -11.93
N ILE A 192 7.70 -1.23 -13.14
CA ILE A 192 6.76 -0.21 -13.61
C ILE A 192 5.52 -0.17 -12.72
N ARG A 193 4.93 -1.32 -12.38
CA ARG A 193 3.75 -1.40 -11.50
C ARG A 193 4.02 -0.83 -10.12
N PHE A 194 5.21 -1.06 -9.56
CA PHE A 194 5.62 -0.47 -8.28
C PHE A 194 5.74 1.05 -8.39
N GLN A 195 6.39 1.55 -9.44
CA GLN A 195 6.56 2.99 -9.69
C GLN A 195 5.22 3.69 -9.93
N VAL A 196 4.33 3.11 -10.73
CA VAL A 196 2.98 3.62 -10.98
C VAL A 196 2.14 3.64 -9.70
N LYS A 197 2.18 2.57 -8.89
CA LYS A 197 1.49 2.57 -7.58
C LYS A 197 2.06 3.63 -6.64
N ARG A 198 3.37 3.83 -6.62
CA ARG A 198 4.04 4.86 -5.81
C ARG A 198 3.62 6.27 -6.26
N PHE A 199 3.57 6.50 -7.57
CA PHE A 199 3.14 7.76 -8.16
C PHE A 199 1.67 8.09 -7.87
N ILE A 200 0.77 7.11 -8.05
CA ILE A 200 -0.66 7.27 -7.72
C ILE A 200 -0.85 7.56 -6.24
N ARG A 201 -0.09 6.90 -5.35
CA ARG A 201 -0.15 7.15 -3.90
C ARG A 201 0.42 8.50 -3.48
N ALA A 202 1.42 9.02 -4.19
CA ALA A 202 2.00 10.34 -3.89
C ALA A 202 1.05 11.47 -4.31
N ASN A 203 0.40 11.33 -5.46
CA ASN A 203 -0.42 12.38 -6.08
C ASN A 203 -1.93 12.15 -5.92
N TRP A 204 -2.36 11.25 -5.03
CA TRP A 204 -3.78 10.87 -4.92
C TRP A 204 -4.69 12.06 -4.56
N ILE A 205 -4.17 13.04 -3.82
CA ILE A 205 -4.90 14.26 -3.46
C ILE A 205 -5.16 15.09 -4.71
N ASP A 206 -4.15 15.27 -5.56
CA ASP A 206 -4.27 16.03 -6.81
C ASP A 206 -5.15 15.30 -7.82
N LEU A 207 -5.07 13.97 -7.88
CA LEU A 207 -5.94 13.12 -8.70
C LEU A 207 -7.41 13.23 -8.29
N VAL A 208 -7.68 13.22 -6.98
CA VAL A 208 -9.03 13.45 -6.44
C VAL A 208 -9.47 14.88 -6.73
N ARG A 209 -8.58 15.88 -6.61
CA ARG A 209 -8.90 17.29 -6.90
C ARG A 209 -9.27 17.50 -8.36
N ILE A 210 -8.53 16.90 -9.30
CA ILE A 210 -8.80 16.98 -10.76
C ILE A 210 -10.11 16.29 -11.12
N LEU A 211 -10.50 15.22 -10.43
CA LEU A 211 -11.75 14.49 -10.72
C LEU A 211 -12.98 15.11 -10.02
N VAL A 212 -12.84 15.50 -8.76
CA VAL A 212 -13.96 15.92 -7.90
C VAL A 212 -14.31 17.38 -8.10
N VAL A 213 -13.33 18.28 -8.28
CA VAL A 213 -13.60 19.72 -8.45
C VAL A 213 -14.47 20.00 -9.68
N PRO A 214 -14.28 19.39 -10.86
CA PRO A 214 -15.17 19.60 -12.00
C PRO A 214 -16.60 19.15 -11.73
N VAL A 215 -16.79 18.01 -11.05
CA VAL A 215 -18.12 17.49 -10.69
C VAL A 215 -18.80 18.43 -9.69
N CYS A 216 -18.07 18.87 -8.66
CA CYS A 216 -18.56 19.87 -7.70
C CYS A 216 -18.88 21.21 -8.37
N SER A 217 -18.08 21.66 -9.34
CA SER A 217 -18.34 22.90 -10.09
C SER A 217 -19.62 22.80 -10.90
N VAL A 218 -19.88 21.66 -11.57
CA VAL A 218 -21.14 21.42 -12.29
C VAL A 218 -22.33 21.46 -11.33
N ILE A 219 -22.23 20.81 -10.17
CA ILE A 219 -23.30 20.82 -9.16
C ILE A 219 -23.52 22.24 -8.60
N TYR A 220 -22.45 22.98 -8.33
CA TYR A 220 -22.50 24.36 -7.83
C TYR A 220 -23.25 25.28 -8.79
N VAL A 221 -22.93 25.24 -10.09
CA VAL A 221 -23.61 26.04 -11.13
C VAL A 221 -25.10 25.67 -11.20
N ARG A 222 -25.44 24.39 -11.07
CA ARG A 222 -26.85 23.93 -11.09
C ARG A 222 -27.66 24.36 -9.87
N LEU A 223 -27.02 24.47 -8.70
CA LEU A 223 -27.69 24.86 -7.45
C LEU A 223 -27.78 26.38 -7.27
N THR A 224 -26.77 27.12 -7.70
CA THR A 224 -26.67 28.57 -7.47
C THR A 224 -27.05 29.41 -8.68
N GLY A 225 -27.05 28.83 -9.89
CA GLY A 225 -27.28 29.56 -11.14
C GLY A 225 -26.14 30.49 -11.56
N ASN A 226 -25.06 30.57 -10.78
CA ASN A 226 -23.94 31.47 -10.99
C ASN A 226 -22.68 30.72 -11.41
N GLU A 227 -21.89 31.28 -12.32
CA GLU A 227 -20.58 30.75 -12.66
C GLU A 227 -19.57 31.03 -11.53
N PRO A 228 -18.79 30.02 -11.10
CA PRO A 228 -17.76 30.22 -10.08
C PRO A 228 -16.61 31.06 -10.64
N LYS A 229 -16.27 32.16 -9.96
CA LYS A 229 -15.15 33.03 -10.35
C LYS A 229 -13.80 32.39 -10.02
N ASN A 230 -13.75 31.54 -8.99
CA ASN A 230 -12.57 30.79 -8.58
C ASN A 230 -12.96 29.36 -8.12
N PRO A 231 -12.17 28.30 -8.44
CA PRO A 231 -12.37 26.96 -7.88
C PRO A 231 -12.39 26.90 -6.35
N TYR A 232 -11.76 27.86 -5.65
CA TYR A 232 -11.86 27.95 -4.19
C TYR A 232 -13.27 28.31 -3.70
N ASP A 233 -14.08 29.01 -4.50
CA ASP A 233 -15.45 29.38 -4.14
C ASP A 233 -16.35 28.14 -4.09
N VAL A 234 -16.16 27.22 -5.04
CA VAL A 234 -16.86 25.92 -5.09
C VAL A 234 -16.50 25.08 -3.87
N LEU A 235 -15.21 24.97 -3.55
CA LEU A 235 -14.75 24.21 -2.39
C LEU A 235 -15.26 24.80 -1.08
N LEU A 236 -15.21 26.12 -0.92
CA LEU A 236 -15.70 26.82 0.27
C LEU A 236 -17.21 26.66 0.45
N PHE A 237 -17.98 26.73 -0.64
CA PHE A 237 -19.43 26.49 -0.62
C PHE A 237 -19.75 25.10 -0.04
N PHE A 238 -19.13 24.04 -0.56
CA PHE A 238 -19.36 22.69 -0.05
C PHE A 238 -18.82 22.51 1.37
N ASP A 239 -17.66 23.06 1.71
CA ASP A 239 -17.10 22.96 3.06
C ASP A 239 -17.99 23.66 4.09
N GLN A 240 -18.49 24.86 3.78
CA GLN A 240 -19.41 25.59 4.64
C GLN A 240 -20.76 24.88 4.79
N HIS A 241 -21.31 24.28 3.73
CA HIS A 241 -22.55 23.50 3.83
C HIS A 241 -22.37 22.19 4.61
N ILE A 242 -21.24 21.50 4.43
CA ILE A 242 -20.90 20.30 5.20
C ILE A 242 -20.71 20.66 6.68
N LEU A 243 -19.96 21.72 6.99
CA LEU A 243 -19.76 22.21 8.35
C LEU A 243 -21.07 22.68 8.98
N THR A 244 -21.90 23.41 8.26
CA THR A 244 -23.22 23.88 8.73
C THR A 244 -24.14 22.68 9.00
N PHE A 245 -24.15 21.68 8.12
CA PHE A 245 -24.91 20.44 8.34
C PHE A 245 -24.42 19.69 9.59
N LEU A 246 -23.11 19.61 9.80
CA LEU A 246 -22.50 18.97 10.97
C LEU A 246 -22.77 19.74 12.27
N LEU A 247 -22.74 21.07 12.23
CA LEU A 247 -23.02 21.96 13.36
C LEU A 247 -24.51 21.96 13.70
N LEU A 248 -25.40 22.09 12.71
CA LEU A 248 -26.85 21.95 12.91
C LEU A 248 -27.21 20.59 13.50
N ARG A 249 -26.52 19.52 13.09
CA ARG A 249 -26.67 18.21 13.71
C ARG A 249 -26.19 18.21 15.16
N ALA A 250 -25.07 18.86 15.47
CA ALA A 250 -24.56 18.97 16.83
C ALA A 250 -25.46 19.83 17.73
N ASP A 251 -26.00 20.93 17.22
CA ASP A 251 -26.92 21.83 17.92
C ASP A 251 -28.30 21.21 18.10
N LEU A 252 -28.79 20.45 17.11
CA LEU A 252 -30.00 19.64 17.25
C LEU A 252 -29.82 18.58 18.34
N ILE A 253 -28.62 17.96 18.42
CA ILE A 253 -28.29 17.01 19.48
C ILE A 253 -28.24 17.72 20.84
N ARG A 254 -27.60 18.89 20.95
CA ARG A 254 -27.52 19.66 22.21
C ARG A 254 -28.88 20.17 22.67
N TRP A 255 -29.66 20.75 21.76
CA TRP A 255 -31.02 21.22 22.04
C TRP A 255 -31.90 20.08 22.52
N HIS A 256 -31.83 18.92 21.87
CA HIS A 256 -32.56 17.72 22.30
C HIS A 256 -32.12 17.24 23.69
N GLN A 257 -30.83 17.34 24.02
CA GLN A 257 -30.33 17.00 25.36
C GLN A 257 -30.81 17.96 26.45
N ASN A 258 -30.80 19.27 26.17
CA ASN A 258 -31.28 20.31 27.11
C ASN A 258 -32.79 20.24 27.31
N HIS A 259 -33.56 20.05 26.23
CA HIS A 259 -35.00 19.87 26.32
C HIS A 259 -35.37 18.62 27.15
N LEU A 260 -34.60 17.54 27.01
CA LEU A 260 -34.74 16.36 27.87
C LEU A 260 -34.28 16.60 29.32
N ALA A 261 -33.44 17.60 29.60
CA ALA A 261 -33.04 17.97 30.96
C ALA A 261 -34.13 18.83 31.64
N GLU A 262 -34.71 19.80 30.93
CA GLU A 262 -35.86 20.60 31.41
C GLU A 262 -37.08 19.73 31.74
N LEU A 263 -37.37 18.74 30.90
CA LEU A 263 -38.44 17.76 31.14
C LEU A 263 -38.19 16.86 32.35
N ARG A 264 -36.96 16.80 32.86
CA ARG A 264 -36.58 16.01 34.05
C ARG A 264 -36.64 16.79 35.35
N GLY A 265 -36.95 18.10 35.32
CA GLY A 265 -37.35 18.88 36.50
C GLY A 265 -36.26 19.01 37.58
N GLU A 266 -35.44 20.04 37.48
CA GLU A 266 -34.95 20.75 38.67
C GLU A 266 -35.76 22.04 38.77
N GLU A 267 -36.65 22.10 39.77
CA GLU A 267 -36.96 23.36 40.47
C GLU A 267 -35.71 23.86 41.21
#